data_AF-A0A382IHG9-F1
#
_entry.id   AF-A0A382IHG9-F1
#
_cell.length_a   1.000
_cell.length_b   1.000
_cell.length_c   1.000
_cell.angle_alpha   90.00
_cell.angle_beta   90.00
_cell.angle_gamma   90.00
#
_symmetry.space_group_name_H-M   'P 1'
#
loop_
_entity.id
_entity.type
_entity.pdbx_description
1 polymer ?
#
loop_
_entity_poly.entity_id
_entity_poly.type
_entity_poly.pdbx_seq_one_letter_code
_entity_poly.pdbx_strand_id
1 'polypeptide(L)'
;MKKVILFGLGLMSILFATTINIPSDYTTIQAGINASVDGDTVLVAQGTYSENLILANEIVLASHAIYDDLDSQWLDNDNINNTIVSGAHNGSCLVVRDGNIQPTIIGFTFQDGVGTPMRVTSCDDIVLYERSGGAILLYKAYPTIMYNRFINNGFTPGLAGDGTSVTNGGAISHFSDDDVEFDEDRDQASQNNHSSRDIPEELNIQNNYYEGNSSGNGENVYSHGYEGDIDVSGSVFEDIDCETNTVNEFVLQSIENAADYIQNDISGVCIESNSFYVSIIGDDNNVGTESEPLKTIGHALTLVKDAEIPTTIYLNAGVYSPTTNGEKFPIVLPDNVELIGDESENTILDAEADAENEAAVMIIKVVENVRVANLTLTGGSSEGYGCTGGGGIQV
;
A
#
# COMPACT_ATOMS: atom_id res chain seq x y z
N MET A 1 -56.72 38.85 -23.11
CA MET A 1 -56.21 37.54 -22.63
C MET A 1 -55.45 36.87 -23.76
N LYS A 2 -54.12 36.68 -23.65
CA LYS A 2 -53.39 35.49 -24.12
C LYS A 2 -52.06 35.43 -23.32
N LYS A 3 -51.97 34.51 -22.35
CA LYS A 3 -50.70 34.12 -21.73
C LYS A 3 -50.15 33.00 -22.60
N VAL A 4 -48.95 33.18 -23.15
CA VAL A 4 -48.20 32.11 -23.82
C VAL A 4 -47.47 31.37 -22.71
N ILE A 5 -47.84 30.11 -22.47
CA ILE A 5 -47.09 29.21 -21.60
C ILE A 5 -46.14 28.46 -22.53
N LEU A 6 -44.85 28.76 -22.40
CA LEU A 6 -43.78 28.03 -23.07
C LEU A 6 -43.48 26.80 -22.23
N PHE A 7 -43.96 25.62 -22.66
CA PHE A 7 -43.60 24.35 -22.05
C PHE A 7 -42.22 23.95 -22.56
N GLY A 8 -41.17 24.18 -21.76
CA GLY A 8 -39.85 23.65 -22.04
C GLY A 8 -39.87 22.14 -21.82
N LEU A 9 -39.86 21.34 -22.89
CA LEU A 9 -39.46 19.94 -22.80
C LEU A 9 -37.95 19.94 -22.53
N GLY A 10 -37.55 19.78 -21.27
CA GLY A 10 -36.20 19.34 -20.95
C GLY A 10 -36.03 17.91 -21.45
N LEU A 11 -35.04 17.66 -22.31
CA LEU A 11 -34.58 16.30 -22.56
C LEU A 11 -34.00 15.77 -21.24
N MET A 12 -34.74 14.88 -20.57
CA MET A 12 -34.18 14.06 -19.51
C MET A 12 -33.38 12.95 -20.19
N SER A 13 -32.05 13.05 -20.20
CA SER A 13 -31.19 11.95 -20.62
C SER A 13 -31.23 10.88 -19.53
N ILE A 14 -31.86 9.75 -19.84
CA ILE A 14 -31.81 8.55 -19.00
C ILE A 14 -30.51 7.84 -19.40
N LEU A 15 -29.45 7.99 -18.60
CA LEU A 15 -28.25 7.17 -18.74
C LEU A 15 -28.54 5.81 -18.10
N PHE A 16 -28.43 4.74 -18.88
CA PHE A 16 -28.45 3.38 -18.36
C PHE A 16 -27.01 2.95 -18.15
N ALA A 17 -26.71 2.41 -16.97
CA ALA A 17 -25.45 1.72 -16.72
C ALA A 17 -25.25 0.62 -17.77
N THR A 18 -24.14 0.66 -18.47
CA THR A 18 -23.74 -0.33 -19.47
C THR A 18 -22.66 -1.24 -18.92
N THR A 19 -22.65 -2.49 -19.37
CA THR A 19 -21.57 -3.43 -19.04
C THR A 19 -20.64 -3.54 -20.24
N ILE A 20 -19.37 -3.18 -20.04
CA ILE A 20 -18.28 -3.29 -21.01
C ILE A 20 -17.47 -4.54 -20.68
N ASN A 21 -17.42 -5.51 -21.60
CA ASN A 21 -16.82 -6.81 -21.37
C ASN A 21 -15.38 -6.87 -21.90
N ILE A 22 -14.41 -7.18 -21.05
CA ILE A 22 -13.02 -7.36 -21.44
C ILE A 22 -12.72 -8.87 -21.49
N PRO A 23 -12.16 -9.42 -22.58
CA PRO A 23 -11.63 -8.72 -23.76
C PRO A 23 -12.61 -8.59 -24.96
N SER A 24 -13.90 -8.93 -24.79
CA SER A 24 -14.84 -9.07 -25.92
C SER A 24 -15.16 -7.76 -26.64
N ASP A 25 -15.40 -6.69 -25.88
CA ASP A 25 -15.74 -5.36 -26.39
C ASP A 25 -14.47 -4.52 -26.63
N TYR A 26 -13.48 -4.66 -25.73
CA TYR A 26 -12.15 -4.05 -25.85
C TYR A 26 -11.08 -5.03 -25.42
N THR A 27 -9.91 -5.01 -26.07
CA THR A 27 -8.84 -6.00 -25.82
C THR A 27 -8.07 -5.80 -24.52
N THR A 28 -8.12 -4.59 -23.93
CA THR A 28 -7.38 -4.24 -22.71
C THR A 28 -8.33 -3.62 -21.69
N ILE A 29 -7.98 -3.72 -20.40
CA ILE A 29 -8.80 -3.17 -19.32
C ILE A 29 -8.84 -1.64 -19.42
N GLN A 30 -7.70 -0.99 -19.68
CA GLN A 30 -7.65 0.47 -19.80
C GLN A 30 -8.54 1.00 -20.94
N ALA A 31 -8.65 0.27 -22.05
CA ALA A 31 -9.54 0.67 -23.14
C ALA A 31 -11.03 0.59 -22.75
N GLY A 32 -11.38 -0.39 -21.91
CA GLY A 32 -12.71 -0.47 -21.30
C GLY A 32 -12.98 0.70 -20.35
N ILE A 33 -12.04 1.01 -19.45
CA ILE A 33 -12.14 2.16 -18.55
C ILE A 33 -12.31 3.46 -19.35
N ASN A 34 -11.50 3.68 -20.38
CA ASN A 34 -11.58 4.88 -21.21
C ASN A 34 -12.91 5.02 -21.99
N ALA A 35 -13.60 3.90 -22.24
CA ALA A 35 -14.88 3.89 -22.92
C ALA A 35 -16.09 4.04 -21.98
N SER A 36 -15.86 3.82 -20.68
CA SER A 36 -16.88 3.88 -19.64
C SER A 36 -17.24 5.32 -19.25
N VAL A 37 -18.45 5.50 -18.73
CA VAL A 37 -18.90 6.70 -18.03
C VAL A 37 -19.42 6.34 -16.63
N ASP A 38 -19.61 7.33 -15.76
CA ASP A 38 -20.13 7.13 -14.41
C ASP A 38 -21.39 6.24 -14.40
N GLY A 39 -21.36 5.23 -13.54
CA GLY A 39 -22.40 4.20 -13.37
C GLY A 39 -22.19 2.94 -14.21
N ASP A 40 -21.26 2.91 -15.17
CA ASP A 40 -20.97 1.71 -15.97
C ASP A 40 -20.26 0.62 -15.16
N THR A 41 -20.23 -0.58 -15.73
CA THR A 41 -19.43 -1.71 -15.23
C THR A 41 -18.41 -2.12 -16.28
N VAL A 42 -17.13 -2.11 -15.92
CA VAL A 42 -16.07 -2.76 -16.70
C VAL A 42 -15.88 -4.16 -16.14
N LEU A 43 -16.40 -5.16 -16.86
CA LEU A 43 -16.41 -6.56 -16.46
C LEU A 43 -15.27 -7.32 -17.14
N VAL A 44 -14.33 -7.82 -16.35
CA VAL A 44 -13.09 -8.44 -16.83
C VAL A 44 -13.19 -9.96 -16.73
N ALA A 45 -12.93 -10.64 -17.85
CA ALA A 45 -12.80 -12.10 -17.89
C ALA A 45 -11.42 -12.55 -17.39
N GLN A 46 -11.35 -13.79 -16.90
CA GLN A 46 -10.10 -14.42 -16.47
C GLN A 46 -9.01 -14.28 -17.55
N GLY A 47 -7.81 -13.97 -17.09
CA GLY A 47 -6.62 -13.69 -17.89
C GLY A 47 -5.57 -12.95 -17.07
N THR A 48 -4.36 -12.86 -17.60
CA THR A 48 -3.30 -12.01 -17.05
C THR A 48 -3.16 -10.76 -17.90
N TYR A 49 -3.40 -9.61 -17.29
CA TYR A 49 -3.35 -8.30 -17.92
C TYR A 49 -2.16 -7.53 -17.35
N SER A 50 -1.07 -7.46 -18.11
CA SER A 50 0.08 -6.62 -17.76
C SER A 50 -0.20 -5.18 -18.18
N GLU A 51 -0.85 -4.43 -17.30
CA GLU A 51 -1.27 -3.04 -17.51
C GLU A 51 -1.06 -2.24 -16.21
N ASN A 52 -0.70 -0.97 -16.33
CA ASN A 52 -0.74 0.00 -15.24
C ASN A 52 -1.99 0.87 -15.47
N LEU A 53 -3.07 0.59 -14.74
CA LEU A 53 -4.40 1.16 -14.99
C LEU A 53 -4.56 2.53 -14.33
N ILE A 54 -5.33 3.41 -14.97
CA ILE A 54 -5.76 4.70 -14.42
C ILE A 54 -7.29 4.73 -14.43
N LEU A 55 -7.89 4.87 -13.24
CA LEU A 55 -9.31 4.97 -13.01
C LEU A 55 -9.67 6.34 -12.42
N ALA A 56 -10.47 7.11 -13.17
CA ALA A 56 -10.92 8.46 -12.78
C ALA A 56 -12.45 8.64 -12.93
N ASN A 57 -13.20 7.54 -13.05
CA ASN A 57 -14.66 7.52 -13.23
C ASN A 57 -15.34 6.75 -12.07
N GLU A 58 -16.61 7.05 -11.80
CA GLU A 58 -17.42 6.28 -10.84
C GLU A 58 -18.04 5.04 -11.48
N ILE A 59 -17.21 4.01 -11.67
CA ILE A 59 -17.64 2.73 -12.27
C ILE A 59 -17.49 1.57 -11.29
N VAL A 60 -18.08 0.44 -11.66
CA VAL A 60 -17.74 -0.86 -11.10
C VAL A 60 -16.68 -1.49 -11.98
N LEU A 61 -15.45 -1.62 -11.48
CA LEU A 61 -14.41 -2.45 -12.08
C LEU A 61 -14.47 -3.81 -11.39
N ALA A 62 -14.91 -4.83 -12.11
CA ALA A 62 -15.17 -6.15 -11.54
C ALA A 62 -14.64 -7.27 -12.42
N SER A 63 -14.16 -8.35 -11.80
CA SER A 63 -14.08 -9.63 -12.50
C SER A 63 -15.45 -10.34 -12.52
N HIS A 64 -15.51 -11.53 -13.10
CA HIS A 64 -16.71 -12.36 -13.04
C HIS A 64 -17.06 -12.87 -11.62
N ALA A 65 -16.17 -12.67 -10.64
CA ALA A 65 -16.44 -13.01 -9.23
C ALA A 65 -17.64 -12.26 -8.64
N ILE A 66 -18.02 -11.11 -9.22
CA ILE A 66 -19.21 -10.36 -8.82
C ILE A 66 -20.52 -11.15 -8.97
N TYR A 67 -20.52 -12.24 -9.74
CA TYR A 67 -21.67 -13.14 -9.91
C TYR A 67 -21.60 -14.39 -9.04
N ASP A 68 -20.50 -14.58 -8.32
CA ASP A 68 -20.29 -15.75 -7.47
C ASP A 68 -20.82 -15.51 -6.05
N ASP A 69 -20.97 -16.60 -5.30
CA ASP A 69 -21.25 -16.56 -3.86
C ASP A 69 -19.90 -16.45 -3.13
N LEU A 70 -19.65 -15.30 -2.51
CA LEU A 70 -18.38 -14.97 -1.83
C LEU A 70 -18.49 -15.07 -0.30
N ASP A 71 -19.63 -15.53 0.24
CA ASP A 71 -19.88 -15.60 1.70
C ASP A 71 -18.96 -16.63 2.41
N SER A 72 -18.42 -17.61 1.68
CA SER A 72 -17.47 -18.58 2.23
C SER A 72 -16.51 -19.10 1.16
N GLN A 73 -15.25 -19.36 1.54
CA GLN A 73 -14.22 -19.92 0.66
C GLN A 73 -13.86 -19.05 -0.57
N TRP A 74 -14.06 -17.73 -0.49
CA TRP A 74 -13.76 -16.83 -1.60
C TRP A 74 -12.26 -16.82 -1.99
N LEU A 75 -11.36 -17.23 -1.10
CA LEU A 75 -9.92 -17.38 -1.38
C LEU A 75 -9.62 -18.40 -2.49
N ASP A 76 -10.46 -19.43 -2.62
CA ASP A 76 -10.34 -20.46 -3.66
C ASP A 76 -11.15 -20.11 -4.92
N ASN A 77 -11.75 -18.92 -4.99
CA ASN A 77 -12.60 -18.53 -6.11
C ASN A 77 -11.80 -18.44 -7.42
N ASP A 78 -12.23 -19.20 -8.42
CA ASP A 78 -11.56 -19.27 -9.72
C ASP A 78 -11.50 -17.92 -10.44
N ASN A 79 -12.54 -17.09 -10.34
CA ASN A 79 -12.56 -15.78 -11.00
C ASN A 79 -11.60 -14.79 -10.36
N ILE A 80 -11.46 -14.82 -9.03
CA ILE A 80 -10.49 -13.99 -8.30
C ILE A 80 -9.06 -14.43 -8.63
N ASN A 81 -8.80 -15.74 -8.55
CA ASN A 81 -7.46 -16.30 -8.71
C ASN A 81 -6.92 -16.20 -10.15
N ASN A 82 -7.80 -16.17 -11.14
CA ASN A 82 -7.41 -16.17 -12.56
C ASN A 82 -7.70 -14.84 -13.29
N THR A 83 -8.18 -13.79 -12.62
CA THR A 83 -8.29 -12.44 -13.21
C THR A 83 -7.20 -11.55 -12.63
N ILE A 84 -6.03 -11.60 -13.26
CA ILE A 84 -4.79 -11.03 -12.73
C ILE A 84 -4.49 -9.70 -13.43
N VAL A 85 -4.31 -8.63 -12.65
CA VAL A 85 -3.72 -7.37 -13.10
C VAL A 85 -2.29 -7.31 -12.57
N SER A 86 -1.31 -7.34 -13.48
CA SER A 86 0.10 -7.34 -13.11
C SER A 86 0.75 -6.01 -13.44
N GLY A 87 1.39 -5.39 -12.45
CA GLY A 87 2.16 -4.15 -12.63
C GLY A 87 3.47 -4.34 -13.39
N ALA A 88 3.86 -5.59 -13.66
CA ALA A 88 5.04 -6.00 -14.42
C ALA A 88 6.35 -5.30 -13.99
N HIS A 89 6.46 -4.98 -12.70
CA HIS A 89 7.54 -4.21 -12.10
C HIS A 89 7.79 -2.84 -12.72
N ASN A 90 6.75 -2.19 -13.24
CA ASN A 90 6.84 -0.88 -13.90
C ASN A 90 6.05 0.24 -13.20
N GLY A 91 5.19 -0.09 -12.25
CA GLY A 91 4.36 0.88 -11.54
C GLY A 91 3.36 0.19 -10.62
N SER A 92 2.41 0.95 -10.09
CA SER A 92 1.20 0.39 -9.49
C SER A 92 0.39 -0.36 -10.55
N CYS A 93 -0.30 -1.42 -10.16
CA CYS A 93 -1.25 -2.11 -11.03
C CYS A 93 -2.44 -1.20 -11.39
N LEU A 94 -2.91 -0.40 -10.42
CA LEU A 94 -4.03 0.51 -10.58
C LEU A 94 -3.80 1.81 -9.81
N VAL A 95 -4.02 2.93 -10.46
CA VAL A 95 -4.12 4.26 -9.84
C VAL A 95 -5.58 4.71 -9.92
N VAL A 96 -6.20 4.95 -8.78
CA VAL A 96 -7.53 5.56 -8.68
C VAL A 96 -7.33 6.98 -8.23
N ARG A 97 -7.80 7.94 -9.03
CA ARG A 97 -7.47 9.34 -8.76
C ARG A 97 -8.57 10.32 -9.09
N ASP A 98 -8.47 11.45 -8.42
CA ASP A 98 -9.18 12.70 -8.64
C ASP A 98 -10.67 12.67 -8.27
N GLY A 99 -11.17 13.83 -7.86
CA GLY A 99 -12.60 14.09 -7.83
C GLY A 99 -13.37 13.42 -6.69
N ASN A 100 -12.70 12.94 -5.64
CA ASN A 100 -13.32 12.22 -4.51
C ASN A 100 -14.25 11.09 -4.99
N ILE A 101 -13.87 10.42 -6.08
CA ILE A 101 -14.68 9.36 -6.68
C ILE A 101 -14.71 8.13 -5.77
N GLN A 102 -15.80 7.37 -5.84
CA GLN A 102 -16.02 6.17 -5.03
C GLN A 102 -16.36 4.96 -5.91
N PRO A 103 -15.45 4.53 -6.82
CA PRO A 103 -15.71 3.35 -7.66
C PRO A 103 -15.68 2.07 -6.83
N THR A 104 -16.19 0.97 -7.38
CA THR A 104 -16.09 -0.36 -6.77
C THR A 104 -15.07 -1.20 -7.50
N ILE A 105 -14.16 -1.84 -6.76
CA ILE A 105 -13.10 -2.71 -7.29
C ILE A 105 -13.24 -4.08 -6.63
N ILE A 106 -13.60 -5.10 -7.42
CA ILE A 106 -13.92 -6.42 -6.89
C ILE A 106 -13.43 -7.58 -7.77
N GLY A 107 -12.85 -8.57 -7.10
CA GLY A 107 -12.62 -9.88 -7.69
C GLY A 107 -11.32 -10.04 -8.48
N PHE A 108 -10.27 -9.27 -8.18
CA PHE A 108 -9.01 -9.32 -8.89
C PHE A 108 -7.88 -9.93 -8.07
N THR A 109 -6.85 -10.42 -8.74
CA THR A 109 -5.51 -10.58 -8.17
C THR A 109 -4.60 -9.48 -8.71
N PHE A 110 -4.07 -8.65 -7.83
CA PHE A 110 -3.06 -7.62 -8.13
C PHE A 110 -1.68 -8.13 -7.72
N GLN A 111 -0.72 -8.09 -8.65
CA GLN A 111 0.63 -8.59 -8.39
C GLN A 111 1.73 -7.85 -9.15
N ASP A 112 2.96 -8.04 -8.72
CA ASP A 112 4.18 -7.52 -9.37
C ASP A 112 4.17 -5.99 -9.54
N GLY A 113 3.35 -5.28 -8.77
CA GLY A 113 3.33 -3.84 -8.75
C GLY A 113 4.49 -3.28 -7.91
N VAL A 114 5.07 -2.16 -8.32
CA VAL A 114 6.25 -1.53 -7.67
C VAL A 114 6.02 -0.07 -7.32
N GLY A 115 4.73 0.30 -7.20
CA GLY A 115 4.30 1.63 -6.78
C GLY A 115 4.45 2.69 -7.86
N THR A 116 3.75 3.80 -7.69
CA THR A 116 3.79 4.95 -8.59
C THR A 116 4.76 6.00 -8.04
N PRO A 117 5.65 6.55 -8.86
CA PRO A 117 6.51 7.67 -8.44
C PRO A 117 5.65 8.92 -8.20
N MET A 118 5.86 9.54 -7.05
CA MET A 118 5.15 10.74 -6.62
C MET A 118 6.11 11.76 -6.01
N ARG A 119 5.68 13.02 -6.07
CA ARG A 119 6.28 14.17 -5.40
C ARG A 119 5.39 14.50 -4.21
N VAL A 120 5.90 14.35 -3.01
CA VAL A 120 5.20 14.76 -1.80
C VAL A 120 5.83 16.04 -1.31
N THR A 121 5.05 17.11 -1.28
CA THR A 121 5.47 18.39 -0.69
C THR A 121 5.33 18.26 0.82
N SER A 122 6.43 18.49 1.53
CA SER A 122 6.49 18.52 2.97
C SER A 122 6.60 19.97 3.46
N CYS A 123 6.80 20.13 4.77
CA CYS A 123 7.05 21.43 5.40
C CYS A 123 8.12 22.26 4.67
N ASP A 124 7.90 23.58 4.63
CA ASP A 124 8.77 24.57 3.96
C ASP A 124 8.95 24.39 2.42
N ASP A 125 7.91 23.91 1.72
CA ASP A 125 7.88 23.71 0.25
C ASP A 125 8.93 22.69 -0.25
N ILE A 126 9.34 21.77 0.62
CA ILE A 126 10.36 20.78 0.29
C ILE A 126 9.71 19.58 -0.38
N VAL A 127 10.25 19.15 -1.51
CA VAL A 127 9.67 18.07 -2.30
C VAL A 127 10.48 16.80 -2.10
N LEU A 128 9.79 15.76 -1.62
CA LEU A 128 10.29 14.40 -1.55
C LEU A 128 9.84 13.62 -2.78
N TYR A 129 10.74 12.82 -3.36
CA TYR A 129 10.42 11.88 -4.41
C TYR A 129 10.34 10.49 -3.79
N GLU A 130 9.17 9.86 -3.86
CA GLU A 130 8.97 8.52 -3.32
C GLU A 130 8.12 7.67 -4.26
N ARG A 131 8.14 6.35 -4.07
CA ARG A 131 7.21 5.43 -4.72
C ARG A 131 6.23 4.90 -3.69
N SER A 132 4.95 4.86 -4.03
CA SER A 132 3.92 4.40 -3.10
C SER A 132 2.79 3.67 -3.83
N GLY A 133 2.05 2.83 -3.10
CA GLY A 133 0.92 2.05 -3.60
C GLY A 133 1.36 0.90 -4.50
N GLY A 134 2.12 -0.05 -3.97
CA GLY A 134 2.75 -1.12 -4.74
C GLY A 134 1.79 -1.77 -5.74
N ALA A 135 0.62 -2.24 -5.30
CA ALA A 135 -0.47 -2.66 -6.20
C ALA A 135 -1.41 -1.52 -6.57
N ILE A 136 -1.99 -0.82 -5.58
CA ILE A 136 -2.97 0.22 -5.80
C ILE A 136 -2.51 1.52 -5.15
N LEU A 137 -2.58 2.61 -5.93
CA LEU A 137 -2.49 3.95 -5.39
C LEU A 137 -3.83 4.68 -5.49
N LEU A 138 -4.28 5.25 -4.38
CA LEU A 138 -5.48 6.06 -4.26
C LEU A 138 -5.07 7.51 -4.01
N TYR A 139 -5.52 8.44 -4.85
CA TYR A 139 -5.27 9.87 -4.69
C TYR A 139 -6.56 10.66 -4.79
N LYS A 140 -7.01 11.24 -3.67
CA LYS A 140 -8.30 11.95 -3.57
C LYS A 140 -9.45 11.11 -4.16
N ALA A 141 -9.45 9.83 -3.80
CA ALA A 141 -10.41 8.83 -4.24
C ALA A 141 -10.64 7.83 -3.12
N TYR A 142 -11.89 7.40 -2.97
CA TYR A 142 -12.35 6.59 -1.84
C TYR A 142 -13.14 5.38 -2.34
N PRO A 143 -12.51 4.48 -3.12
CA PRO A 143 -13.19 3.32 -3.67
C PRO A 143 -13.61 2.34 -2.58
N THR A 144 -14.61 1.52 -2.91
CA THR A 144 -14.83 0.26 -2.22
C THR A 144 -13.97 -0.82 -2.85
N ILE A 145 -13.06 -1.43 -2.08
CA ILE A 145 -12.13 -2.46 -2.54
C ILE A 145 -12.42 -3.75 -1.76
N MET A 146 -12.97 -4.76 -2.41
CA MET A 146 -13.34 -6.00 -1.72
C MET A 146 -13.11 -7.26 -2.55
N TYR A 147 -12.84 -8.38 -1.88
CA TYR A 147 -12.60 -9.69 -2.52
C TYR A 147 -11.51 -9.63 -3.58
N ASN A 148 -10.40 -8.97 -3.26
CA ASN A 148 -9.20 -8.95 -4.09
C ASN A 148 -8.04 -9.63 -3.38
N ARG A 149 -7.04 -10.04 -4.16
CA ARG A 149 -5.77 -10.56 -3.68
C ARG A 149 -4.65 -9.58 -4.02
N PHE A 150 -3.78 -9.30 -3.07
CA PHE A 150 -2.59 -8.47 -3.21
C PHE A 150 -1.37 -9.33 -2.96
N ILE A 151 -0.69 -9.74 -4.04
CA ILE A 151 0.37 -10.75 -4.01
C ILE A 151 1.69 -10.17 -4.52
N ASN A 152 2.76 -10.25 -3.72
CA ASN A 152 4.12 -9.88 -4.13
C ASN A 152 4.24 -8.44 -4.68
N ASN A 153 3.55 -7.47 -4.07
CA ASN A 153 3.63 -6.07 -4.48
C ASN A 153 4.63 -5.28 -3.63
N GLY A 154 5.11 -4.17 -4.18
CA GLY A 154 6.13 -3.33 -3.56
C GLY A 154 7.54 -3.90 -3.56
N PHE A 155 7.76 -5.02 -4.26
CA PHE A 155 9.05 -5.69 -4.39
C PHE A 155 9.58 -5.65 -5.83
N THR A 156 10.89 -5.40 -5.98
CA THR A 156 11.63 -5.48 -7.26
C THR A 156 12.62 -6.65 -7.24
N PRO A 157 12.34 -7.78 -7.94
CA PRO A 157 13.27 -8.90 -7.98
C PRO A 157 14.57 -8.54 -8.73
N GLY A 158 15.72 -8.68 -8.06
CA GLY A 158 17.02 -8.84 -8.72
C GLY A 158 17.61 -7.62 -9.43
N LEU A 159 17.05 -6.42 -9.23
CA LEU A 159 17.65 -5.15 -9.68
C LEU A 159 18.28 -4.43 -8.49
N ALA A 160 19.40 -4.98 -8.02
CA ALA A 160 20.33 -4.22 -7.20
C ALA A 160 20.86 -3.03 -8.03
N GLY A 161 20.31 -1.83 -7.79
CA GLY A 161 20.95 -0.59 -8.21
C GLY A 161 20.20 0.39 -9.11
N ASP A 162 18.87 0.30 -9.29
CA ASP A 162 18.11 1.38 -9.99
C ASP A 162 16.60 1.48 -9.63
N GLY A 163 16.05 0.55 -8.84
CA GLY A 163 14.64 0.59 -8.45
C GLY A 163 14.49 1.10 -7.04
N THR A 164 14.04 2.35 -6.86
CA THR A 164 13.62 2.84 -5.55
C THR A 164 12.53 1.91 -5.01
N SER A 165 12.75 1.34 -3.83
CA SER A 165 11.76 0.49 -3.17
C SER A 165 10.47 1.27 -2.92
N VAL A 166 9.33 0.58 -2.86
CA VAL A 166 8.09 1.24 -2.41
C VAL A 166 8.27 1.70 -0.97
N THR A 167 8.19 3.02 -0.78
CA THR A 167 8.33 3.67 0.52
C THR A 167 7.12 3.35 1.39
N ASN A 168 5.92 3.55 0.84
CA ASN A 168 4.66 3.49 1.58
C ASN A 168 3.65 2.57 0.86
N GLY A 169 2.99 1.67 1.60
CA GLY A 169 1.91 0.81 1.10
C GLY A 169 2.34 -0.18 0.03
N GLY A 170 2.86 -1.34 0.44
CA GLY A 170 3.24 -2.41 -0.49
C GLY A 170 2.05 -2.94 -1.28
N ALA A 171 0.86 -3.05 -0.67
CA ALA A 171 -0.37 -3.34 -1.40
C ALA A 171 -1.11 -2.07 -1.83
N ILE A 172 -1.58 -1.26 -0.88
CA ILE A 172 -2.44 -0.09 -1.13
C ILE A 172 -1.84 1.13 -0.44
N SER A 173 -1.86 2.27 -1.13
CA SER A 173 -1.62 3.57 -0.50
C SER A 173 -2.74 4.54 -0.79
N HIS A 174 -3.10 5.33 0.21
CA HIS A 174 -4.14 6.33 0.13
C HIS A 174 -3.60 7.71 0.51
N PHE A 175 -3.78 8.67 -0.38
CA PHE A 175 -3.43 10.07 -0.17
C PHE A 175 -4.67 10.93 -0.37
N SER A 176 -5.10 11.56 0.71
CA SER A 176 -6.23 12.50 0.73
C SER A 176 -5.77 13.96 0.75
N ASP A 177 -4.46 14.21 0.82
CA ASP A 177 -3.89 15.56 0.91
C ASP A 177 -3.68 16.22 -0.47
N ASP A 178 -3.71 17.55 -0.49
CA ASP A 178 -3.38 18.39 -1.65
C ASP A 178 -1.88 18.41 -1.95
N ASP A 179 -1.04 18.01 -0.99
CA ASP A 179 0.42 18.12 -1.06
C ASP A 179 1.11 17.02 -1.88
N VAL A 180 0.38 16.19 -2.63
CA VAL A 180 0.92 15.14 -3.50
C VAL A 180 0.73 15.47 -4.97
N GLU A 181 1.81 15.37 -5.76
CA GLU A 181 1.83 15.53 -7.21
C GLU A 181 2.41 14.29 -7.92
N PHE A 182 1.91 13.98 -9.11
CA PHE A 182 2.39 12.85 -9.93
C PHE A 182 3.32 13.31 -11.05
N ASP A 183 4.32 12.48 -11.33
CA ASP A 183 5.23 12.71 -12.45
C ASP A 183 4.52 12.68 -13.81
N GLU A 184 3.41 11.93 -13.92
CA GLU A 184 2.61 11.78 -15.15
C GLU A 184 1.77 13.01 -15.51
N ASP A 185 1.44 13.87 -14.54
CA ASP A 185 0.63 15.07 -14.76
C ASP A 185 1.48 16.34 -14.97
N ARG A 186 2.80 16.19 -15.14
CA ARG A 186 3.79 17.29 -15.20
C ARG A 186 3.56 18.32 -16.31
N ASP A 187 2.78 18.00 -17.35
CA ASP A 187 2.43 18.90 -18.46
C ASP A 187 0.93 19.22 -18.57
N GLN A 188 0.09 18.70 -17.67
CA GLN A 188 -1.35 18.97 -17.62
C GLN A 188 -1.61 19.78 -16.35
N ALA A 189 -2.00 21.05 -16.49
CA ALA A 189 -2.44 21.86 -15.36
C ALA A 189 -3.40 21.02 -14.52
N SER A 190 -3.09 20.85 -13.22
CA SER A 190 -3.92 20.05 -12.31
C SER A 190 -5.37 20.43 -12.61
N GLN A 191 -6.14 19.47 -13.09
CA GLN A 191 -7.57 19.68 -13.16
C GLN A 191 -7.98 19.63 -11.70
N ASN A 192 -7.92 20.79 -11.03
CA ASN A 192 -8.62 21.06 -9.80
C ASN A 192 -10.12 20.98 -10.13
N ASN A 193 -10.57 19.76 -10.40
CA ASN A 193 -11.95 19.38 -10.38
C ASN A 193 -12.29 19.41 -8.90
N HIS A 194 -12.62 20.61 -8.40
CA HIS A 194 -13.29 20.76 -7.12
C HIS A 194 -14.53 19.88 -7.17
N SER A 195 -14.40 18.68 -6.63
CA SER A 195 -15.49 17.74 -6.55
C SER A 195 -16.53 18.30 -5.60
N SER A 196 -17.81 18.17 -5.96
CA SER A 196 -18.89 18.39 -5.01
C SER A 196 -19.18 17.15 -4.16
N ARG A 197 -18.39 16.07 -4.30
CA ARG A 197 -18.57 14.83 -3.55
C ARG A 197 -17.96 14.96 -2.17
N ASP A 198 -18.75 14.58 -1.18
CA ASP A 198 -18.32 14.49 0.20
C ASP A 198 -17.34 13.31 0.34
N ILE A 199 -16.30 13.53 1.14
CA ILE A 199 -15.36 12.47 1.54
C ILE A 199 -16.12 11.54 2.49
N PRO A 200 -16.13 10.21 2.25
CA PRO A 200 -16.82 9.28 3.13
C PRO A 200 -16.14 9.23 4.51
N GLU A 201 -16.95 9.01 5.55
CA GLU A 201 -16.46 8.81 6.92
C GLU A 201 -15.71 7.47 7.08
N GLU A 202 -15.96 6.51 6.19
CA GLU A 202 -15.31 5.19 6.16
C GLU A 202 -14.81 4.85 4.75
N LEU A 203 -13.57 4.40 4.64
CA LEU A 203 -12.98 3.81 3.44
C LEU A 203 -13.07 2.28 3.53
N ASN A 204 -13.87 1.67 2.67
CA ASN A 204 -14.12 0.23 2.71
C ASN A 204 -13.08 -0.56 1.89
N ILE A 205 -12.23 -1.31 2.61
CA ILE A 205 -11.19 -2.22 2.08
C ILE A 205 -11.38 -3.62 2.68
N GLN A 206 -12.63 -4.05 2.85
CA GLN A 206 -12.97 -5.31 3.52
C GLN A 206 -12.71 -6.55 2.64
N ASN A 207 -12.54 -7.70 3.28
CA ASN A 207 -12.46 -9.01 2.62
C ASN A 207 -11.39 -9.10 1.53
N ASN A 208 -10.19 -8.59 1.80
CA ASN A 208 -9.06 -8.72 0.88
C ASN A 208 -8.01 -9.70 1.44
N TYR A 209 -7.16 -10.22 0.56
CA TYR A 209 -6.10 -11.18 0.92
C TYR A 209 -4.75 -10.57 0.59
N TYR A 210 -3.83 -10.57 1.55
CA TYR A 210 -2.51 -9.97 1.44
C TYR A 210 -1.43 -11.03 1.64
N GLU A 211 -0.46 -11.11 0.71
CA GLU A 211 0.66 -12.06 0.78
C GLU A 211 1.90 -11.52 0.04
N GLY A 212 3.06 -11.55 0.69
CA GLY A 212 4.35 -11.19 0.11
C GLY A 212 4.46 -9.72 -0.30
N ASN A 213 3.56 -8.85 0.17
CA ASN A 213 3.67 -7.42 -0.10
C ASN A 213 4.79 -6.83 0.75
N SER A 214 5.41 -5.74 0.29
CA SER A 214 6.52 -5.15 1.02
C SER A 214 6.69 -3.66 0.72
N SER A 215 6.83 -2.85 1.76
CA SER A 215 7.19 -1.43 1.68
C SER A 215 8.11 -1.05 2.85
N GLY A 216 8.64 0.18 2.84
CA GLY A 216 9.36 0.71 4.01
C GLY A 216 8.44 1.02 5.19
N ASN A 217 7.17 1.35 4.91
CA ASN A 217 6.14 1.64 5.91
C ASN A 217 4.74 1.24 5.40
N GLY A 218 3.87 0.77 6.30
CA GLY A 218 2.55 0.25 5.95
C GLY A 218 2.64 -0.87 4.91
N GLU A 219 3.17 -2.03 5.27
CA GLU A 219 3.44 -3.14 4.35
C GLU A 219 2.26 -3.43 3.41
N ASN A 220 1.05 -3.44 3.97
CA ASN A 220 -0.16 -3.70 3.21
C ASN A 220 -0.89 -2.40 2.90
N VAL A 221 -1.37 -1.68 3.92
CA VAL A 221 -2.18 -0.47 3.71
C VAL A 221 -1.52 0.73 4.39
N TYR A 222 -1.35 1.79 3.62
CA TYR A 222 -0.83 3.07 4.09
C TYR A 222 -1.82 4.19 3.79
N SER A 223 -1.99 5.13 4.73
CA SER A 223 -2.86 6.31 4.57
C SER A 223 -2.17 7.60 5.00
N HIS A 224 -2.40 8.67 4.22
CA HIS A 224 -1.91 10.02 4.47
C HIS A 224 -3.00 11.06 4.22
N GLY A 225 -3.32 11.84 5.25
CA GLY A 225 -4.22 13.01 5.18
C GLY A 225 -5.71 12.66 5.27
N TYR A 226 -6.05 11.39 5.48
CA TYR A 226 -7.43 10.96 5.73
C TYR A 226 -7.71 10.90 7.22
N GLU A 227 -8.84 11.46 7.65
CA GLU A 227 -9.23 11.56 9.07
C GLU A 227 -10.44 10.66 9.43
N GLY A 228 -10.83 9.74 8.53
CA GLY A 228 -11.94 8.80 8.76
C GLY A 228 -11.46 7.40 9.15
N ASP A 229 -12.38 6.45 9.16
CA ASP A 229 -12.11 5.04 9.45
C ASP A 229 -11.70 4.29 8.17
N ILE A 230 -10.71 3.40 8.26
CA ILE A 230 -10.35 2.48 7.17
C ILE A 230 -10.74 1.07 7.60
N ASP A 231 -11.77 0.53 6.96
CA ASP A 231 -12.31 -0.77 7.31
C ASP A 231 -11.67 -1.88 6.49
N VAL A 232 -10.85 -2.71 7.14
CA VAL A 232 -10.19 -3.90 6.57
C VAL A 232 -10.82 -5.21 7.08
N SER A 233 -12.01 -5.15 7.68
CA SER A 233 -12.67 -6.30 8.29
C SER A 233 -12.85 -7.48 7.33
N GLY A 234 -12.79 -8.70 7.86
CA GLY A 234 -12.89 -9.94 7.09
C GLY A 234 -11.70 -10.23 6.17
N SER A 235 -10.66 -9.39 6.18
CA SER A 235 -9.45 -9.60 5.40
C SER A 235 -8.56 -10.70 5.97
N VAL A 236 -7.67 -11.21 5.12
CA VAL A 236 -6.69 -12.23 5.45
C VAL A 236 -5.30 -11.64 5.26
N PHE A 237 -4.53 -11.61 6.34
CA PHE A 237 -3.12 -11.20 6.36
C PHE A 237 -2.23 -12.44 6.51
N GLU A 238 -0.94 -12.31 6.19
CA GLU A 238 0.02 -13.41 6.34
C GLU A 238 0.10 -13.86 7.79
N ASP A 239 0.35 -12.91 8.69
CA ASP A 239 0.51 -13.12 10.11
C ASP A 239 -0.37 -12.13 10.90
N ILE A 240 -0.96 -12.61 12.00
CA ILE A 240 -1.77 -11.80 12.91
C ILE A 240 -1.43 -12.12 14.37
N ASP A 241 -1.64 -11.16 15.26
CA ASP A 241 -1.77 -11.45 16.67
C ASP A 241 -3.15 -12.08 16.92
N CYS A 242 -3.18 -13.41 17.06
CA CYS A 242 -4.41 -14.16 17.31
C CYS A 242 -4.99 -13.93 18.72
N GLU A 243 -4.25 -13.34 19.66
CA GLU A 243 -4.78 -13.02 20.99
C GLU A 243 -5.66 -11.77 20.95
N THR A 244 -5.23 -10.75 20.20
CA THR A 244 -5.93 -9.46 20.05
C THR A 244 -6.77 -9.37 18.78
N ASN A 245 -6.56 -10.27 17.81
CA ASN A 245 -7.16 -10.27 16.48
C ASN A 245 -6.80 -9.00 15.68
N THR A 246 -5.51 -8.63 15.68
CA THR A 246 -4.99 -7.43 15.01
C THR A 246 -3.69 -7.72 14.27
N VAL A 247 -3.38 -6.91 13.26
CA VAL A 247 -2.02 -6.67 12.79
C VAL A 247 -1.50 -5.35 13.35
N ASN A 248 -0.17 -5.18 13.36
CA ASN A 248 0.46 -3.99 13.91
C ASN A 248 0.49 -2.81 12.93
N GLU A 249 0.99 -1.67 13.42
CA GLU A 249 1.10 -0.41 12.66
C GLU A 249 2.09 -0.48 11.49
N PHE A 250 3.08 -1.37 11.54
CA PHE A 250 3.96 -1.58 10.39
C PHE A 250 3.21 -2.20 9.21
N VAL A 251 2.19 -3.04 9.47
CA VAL A 251 1.36 -3.66 8.44
C VAL A 251 0.27 -2.70 7.94
N LEU A 252 -0.37 -1.97 8.86
CA LEU A 252 -1.44 -0.99 8.59
C LEU A 252 -1.08 0.36 9.21
N GLN A 253 -0.62 1.29 8.39
CA GLN A 253 -0.14 2.59 8.87
C GLN A 253 -1.07 3.73 8.45
N SER A 254 -1.36 4.63 9.38
CA SER A 254 -1.84 5.97 9.07
C SER A 254 -0.85 6.98 9.62
N ILE A 255 -0.36 7.90 8.80
CA ILE A 255 0.60 8.91 9.27
C ILE A 255 -0.04 9.80 10.33
N GLU A 256 0.72 10.12 11.38
CA GLU A 256 0.24 10.86 12.55
C GLU A 256 -1.01 10.26 13.23
N ASN A 257 -1.30 8.97 12.99
CA ASN A 257 -2.52 8.30 13.44
C ASN A 257 -3.79 9.07 13.05
N ALA A 258 -3.80 9.63 11.83
CA ALA A 258 -4.92 10.44 11.36
C ALA A 258 -6.19 9.61 11.10
N ALA A 259 -6.04 8.36 10.67
CA ALA A 259 -7.13 7.43 10.38
C ALA A 259 -7.04 6.20 11.29
N ASP A 260 -8.19 5.71 11.75
CA ASP A 260 -8.31 4.49 12.55
C ASP A 260 -8.58 3.28 11.65
N TYR A 261 -7.91 2.15 11.90
CA TYR A 261 -8.15 0.90 11.18
C TYR A 261 -9.16 0.01 11.92
N ILE A 262 -10.25 -0.35 11.26
CA ILE A 262 -11.23 -1.31 11.76
C ILE A 262 -10.84 -2.71 11.27
N GLN A 263 -10.51 -3.61 12.21
CA GLN A 263 -9.95 -4.94 11.94
C GLN A 263 -10.84 -6.10 12.41
N ASN A 264 -12.17 -5.97 12.29
CA ASN A 264 -13.07 -7.01 12.78
C ASN A 264 -12.94 -8.29 11.93
N ASP A 265 -12.95 -9.45 12.59
CA ASP A 265 -12.98 -10.77 11.93
C ASP A 265 -11.86 -10.99 10.89
N ILE A 266 -10.71 -10.33 11.05
CA ILE A 266 -9.51 -10.64 10.26
C ILE A 266 -8.98 -12.04 10.58
N SER A 267 -8.21 -12.62 9.66
CA SER A 267 -7.56 -13.92 9.87
C SER A 267 -6.15 -13.95 9.29
N GLY A 268 -5.34 -14.92 9.72
CA GLY A 268 -3.96 -15.10 9.28
C GLY A 268 -3.28 -16.21 10.07
N VAL A 269 -1.98 -16.41 9.84
CA VAL A 269 -1.15 -17.30 10.68
C VAL A 269 -0.93 -16.64 12.03
N CYS A 270 -1.04 -17.41 13.12
CA CYS A 270 -0.85 -16.86 14.46
C CYS A 270 0.63 -16.61 14.75
N ILE A 271 0.93 -15.41 15.24
CA ILE A 271 2.25 -15.05 15.74
C ILE A 271 2.47 -15.66 17.14
N GLU A 272 3.12 -16.83 17.17
CA GLU A 272 3.33 -17.60 18.40
C GLU A 272 4.58 -17.19 19.21
N SER A 273 5.56 -16.55 18.57
CA SER A 273 6.82 -16.13 19.21
C SER A 273 6.76 -14.68 19.70
N ASN A 274 7.65 -14.33 20.63
CA ASN A 274 7.90 -12.95 21.05
C ASN A 274 9.37 -12.54 20.83
N SER A 275 10.12 -13.38 20.13
CA SER A 275 11.51 -13.13 19.76
C SER A 275 11.82 -13.69 18.39
N PHE A 276 12.47 -12.88 17.56
CA PHE A 276 12.84 -13.23 16.19
C PHE A 276 14.32 -12.94 15.95
N TYR A 277 14.92 -13.71 15.05
CA TYR A 277 16.31 -13.57 14.63
C TYR A 277 16.38 -13.20 13.17
N VAL A 278 17.19 -12.19 12.84
CA VAL A 278 17.42 -11.72 11.46
C VAL A 278 18.89 -11.86 11.12
N SER A 279 19.17 -12.33 9.91
CA SER A 279 20.52 -12.47 9.39
C SER A 279 20.58 -12.16 7.90
N ILE A 280 21.66 -11.53 7.45
CA ILE A 280 21.90 -11.22 6.03
C ILE A 280 21.95 -12.45 5.10
N ILE A 281 22.10 -13.66 5.68
CA ILE A 281 22.05 -14.95 4.96
C ILE A 281 20.78 -15.75 5.26
N GLY A 282 19.82 -15.16 5.97
CA GLY A 282 18.51 -15.74 6.29
C GLY A 282 17.56 -15.79 5.10
N ASP A 283 16.31 -16.15 5.38
CA ASP A 283 15.22 -16.21 4.41
C ASP A 283 13.93 -15.73 5.10
N ASP A 284 13.19 -14.81 4.49
CA ASP A 284 11.93 -14.30 5.05
C ASP A 284 10.80 -15.36 4.99
N ASN A 285 11.01 -16.50 4.32
CA ASN A 285 10.13 -17.66 4.45
C ASN A 285 10.40 -18.51 5.71
N ASN A 286 11.44 -18.19 6.48
CA ASN A 286 11.74 -18.90 7.72
C ASN A 286 10.83 -18.41 8.85
N VAL A 287 10.73 -19.22 9.91
CA VAL A 287 9.96 -18.87 11.12
C VAL A 287 10.67 -17.89 12.07
N GLY A 288 11.88 -17.44 11.73
CA GLY A 288 12.64 -16.45 12.51
C GLY A 288 13.28 -16.95 13.81
N THR A 289 13.72 -18.21 13.85
CA THR A 289 14.50 -18.74 14.99
C THR A 289 16.01 -18.54 14.79
N GLU A 290 16.82 -18.72 15.84
CA GLU A 290 18.29 -18.60 15.73
C GLU A 290 18.88 -19.55 14.66
N SER A 291 18.29 -20.73 14.45
CA SER A 291 18.73 -21.70 13.43
C SER A 291 18.12 -21.45 12.04
N GLU A 292 16.98 -20.78 11.98
CA GLU A 292 16.23 -20.46 10.75
C GLU A 292 15.85 -18.98 10.81
N PRO A 293 16.84 -18.05 10.69
CA PRO A 293 16.59 -16.63 10.85
C PRO A 293 15.88 -16.05 9.62
N LEU A 294 15.12 -14.98 9.85
CA LEU A 294 14.58 -14.10 8.82
C LEU A 294 15.74 -13.41 8.08
N LYS A 295 15.44 -12.86 6.91
CA LYS A 295 16.42 -12.17 6.06
C LYS A 295 16.43 -10.66 6.27
N THR A 296 15.25 -10.04 6.39
CA THR A 296 15.09 -8.59 6.47
C THR A 296 14.49 -8.15 7.80
N ILE A 297 14.87 -6.95 8.23
CA ILE A 297 14.33 -6.30 9.42
C ILE A 297 12.89 -5.89 9.14
N GLY A 298 12.60 -5.35 7.96
CA GLY A 298 11.23 -5.00 7.56
C GLY A 298 10.24 -6.15 7.71
N HIS A 299 10.58 -7.35 7.25
CA HIS A 299 9.71 -8.52 7.45
C HIS A 299 9.61 -8.92 8.93
N ALA A 300 10.68 -8.84 9.71
CA ALA A 300 10.61 -9.10 11.15
C ALA A 300 9.68 -8.13 11.90
N LEU A 301 9.53 -6.88 11.41
CA LEU A 301 8.66 -5.88 12.02
C LEU A 301 7.17 -6.19 11.82
N THR A 302 6.78 -6.95 10.80
CA THR A 302 5.38 -7.38 10.60
C THR A 302 4.92 -8.35 11.69
N LEU A 303 5.87 -9.03 12.34
CA LEU A 303 5.64 -10.02 13.39
C LEU A 303 5.61 -9.42 14.80
N VAL A 304 5.75 -8.09 14.95
CA VAL A 304 5.70 -7.42 16.24
C VAL A 304 4.26 -7.42 16.78
N LYS A 305 4.09 -7.82 18.04
CA LYS A 305 2.80 -7.87 18.71
C LYS A 305 2.60 -6.69 19.67
N ASP A 306 1.36 -6.23 19.78
CA ASP A 306 0.93 -5.32 20.83
C ASP A 306 0.65 -6.11 22.13
N ALA A 307 1.73 -6.43 22.85
CA ALA A 307 1.68 -7.28 24.04
C ALA A 307 2.37 -6.60 25.24
N GLU A 308 2.10 -7.10 26.46
CA GLU A 308 2.70 -6.57 27.70
C GLU A 308 4.24 -6.63 27.68
N ILE A 309 4.81 -7.63 26.99
CA ILE A 309 6.24 -7.77 26.80
C ILE A 309 6.56 -7.44 25.34
N PRO A 310 7.42 -6.44 25.07
CA PRO A 310 7.76 -6.08 23.70
C PRO A 310 8.43 -7.24 22.96
N THR A 311 8.16 -7.32 21.66
CA THR A 311 8.79 -8.30 20.77
C THR A 311 10.26 -7.96 20.62
N THR A 312 11.15 -8.94 20.79
CA THR A 312 12.60 -8.71 20.63
C THR A 312 13.10 -9.25 19.28
N ILE A 313 13.67 -8.37 18.47
CA ILE A 313 14.31 -8.71 17.19
C ILE A 313 15.82 -8.67 17.38
N TYR A 314 16.46 -9.84 17.30
CA TYR A 314 17.90 -9.99 17.37
C TYR A 314 18.52 -9.96 15.97
N LEU A 315 19.51 -9.09 15.76
CA LEU A 315 20.26 -9.02 14.51
C LEU A 315 21.61 -9.71 14.68
N ASN A 316 21.88 -10.71 13.84
CA ASN A 316 23.22 -11.27 13.73
C ASN A 316 24.19 -10.24 13.15
N ALA A 317 25.49 -10.38 13.45
CA ALA A 317 26.54 -9.59 12.83
C ALA A 317 26.43 -9.57 11.30
N GLY A 318 26.52 -8.39 10.70
CA GLY A 318 26.32 -8.18 9.27
C GLY A 318 26.08 -6.71 8.91
N VAL A 319 26.10 -6.45 7.61
CA VAL A 319 25.68 -5.16 7.03
C VAL A 319 24.31 -5.37 6.41
N TYR A 320 23.28 -4.75 6.98
CA TYR A 320 21.90 -4.76 6.51
C TYR A 320 21.70 -3.53 5.63
N SER A 321 21.49 -3.74 4.33
CA SER A 321 21.40 -2.69 3.33
C SER A 321 20.56 -3.14 2.13
N PRO A 322 20.12 -2.19 1.27
CA PRO A 322 19.47 -2.53 0.02
C PRO A 322 20.28 -3.51 -0.84
N THR A 323 21.61 -3.35 -0.90
CA THR A 323 22.46 -4.23 -1.74
C THR A 323 22.85 -5.56 -1.09
N THR A 324 22.87 -5.67 0.24
CA THR A 324 23.36 -6.89 0.91
C THR A 324 22.28 -7.93 1.14
N ASN A 325 21.13 -7.54 1.71
CA ASN A 325 20.03 -8.44 2.02
C ASN A 325 18.69 -7.99 1.41
N GLY A 326 18.65 -6.81 0.78
CA GLY A 326 17.41 -6.23 0.24
C GLY A 326 16.62 -5.42 1.26
N GLU A 327 17.28 -4.99 2.34
CA GLU A 327 16.65 -4.16 3.37
C GLU A 327 16.13 -2.84 2.77
N LYS A 328 14.96 -2.41 3.22
CA LYS A 328 14.35 -1.16 2.79
C LYS A 328 14.53 -0.11 3.85
N PHE A 329 14.86 1.10 3.41
CA PHE A 329 15.06 2.24 4.29
C PHE A 329 14.09 3.37 3.92
N PRO A 330 13.62 4.15 4.92
CA PRO A 330 13.95 4.07 6.34
C PRO A 330 13.34 2.86 7.07
N ILE A 331 14.01 2.37 8.12
CA ILE A 331 13.41 1.40 9.05
C ILE A 331 12.47 2.16 9.97
N VAL A 332 11.16 1.96 9.80
CA VAL A 332 10.12 2.57 10.64
C VAL A 332 9.75 1.60 11.75
N LEU A 333 10.05 1.94 12.99
CA LEU A 333 9.73 1.07 14.13
C LEU A 333 8.28 1.29 14.58
N PRO A 334 7.46 0.24 14.72
CA PRO A 334 6.16 0.31 15.39
C PRO A 334 6.34 0.27 16.92
N ASP A 335 5.23 0.37 17.65
CA ASP A 335 5.18 0.15 19.09
C ASP A 335 5.68 -1.24 19.52
N ASN A 336 6.09 -1.35 20.79
CA ASN A 336 6.39 -2.62 21.46
C ASN A 336 7.50 -3.47 20.81
N VAL A 337 8.56 -2.84 20.29
CA VAL A 337 9.71 -3.54 19.69
C VAL A 337 11.05 -3.23 20.34
N GLU A 338 11.85 -4.28 20.61
CA GLU A 338 13.28 -4.16 20.91
C GLU A 338 14.12 -4.64 19.72
N LEU A 339 14.81 -3.73 19.04
CA LEU A 339 15.76 -4.05 17.97
C LEU A 339 17.20 -4.07 18.52
N ILE A 340 17.81 -5.25 18.58
CA ILE A 340 19.08 -5.47 19.27
C ILE A 340 20.09 -6.15 18.34
N GLY A 341 21.19 -5.46 18.05
CA GLY A 341 22.33 -6.05 17.36
C GLY A 341 23.21 -6.94 18.23
N ASP A 342 24.05 -7.76 17.59
CA ASP A 342 25.06 -8.59 18.25
C ASP A 342 26.09 -7.70 19.00
N GLU A 343 26.78 -6.83 18.26
CA GLU A 343 27.64 -5.77 18.77
C GLU A 343 27.69 -4.58 17.80
N SER A 344 27.89 -3.37 18.33
CA SER A 344 27.87 -2.13 17.53
C SER A 344 28.93 -2.11 16.44
N GLU A 345 30.05 -2.81 16.64
CA GLU A 345 31.19 -2.86 15.76
C GLU A 345 30.93 -3.69 14.49
N ASN A 346 29.97 -4.61 14.53
CA ASN A 346 29.76 -5.59 13.47
C ASN A 346 28.30 -5.70 12.98
N THR A 347 27.35 -5.07 13.66
CA THR A 347 25.94 -4.99 13.26
C THR A 347 25.65 -3.59 12.73
N ILE A 348 25.56 -3.47 11.40
CA ILE A 348 25.50 -2.18 10.70
C ILE A 348 24.21 -2.13 9.87
N LEU A 349 23.40 -1.11 10.10
CA LEU A 349 22.32 -0.72 9.18
C LEU A 349 22.86 0.40 8.30
N ASP A 350 22.96 0.12 7.00
CA ASP A 350 23.48 1.04 5.99
C ASP A 350 22.38 1.36 4.99
N ALA A 351 21.85 2.59 5.05
CA ALA A 351 20.77 3.01 4.17
C ALA A 351 21.21 3.18 2.71
N GLU A 352 22.52 3.28 2.44
CA GLU A 352 23.08 3.52 1.11
C GLU A 352 22.44 4.73 0.38
N ALA A 353 21.94 5.71 1.14
CA ALA A 353 21.28 6.90 0.65
C ALA A 353 22.29 7.98 0.21
N ASP A 354 21.87 8.81 -0.74
CA ASP A 354 22.63 9.94 -1.25
C ASP A 354 21.72 11.13 -1.56
N ALA A 355 22.20 12.11 -2.33
CA ALA A 355 21.43 13.32 -2.66
C ALA A 355 20.33 13.09 -3.72
N GLU A 356 20.39 11.97 -4.46
CA GLU A 356 19.40 11.61 -5.49
C GLU A 356 18.42 10.55 -4.98
N ASN A 357 18.83 9.74 -4.00
CA ASN A 357 18.00 8.74 -3.33
C ASN A 357 18.10 8.89 -1.82
N GLU A 358 17.37 9.86 -1.27
CA GLU A 358 17.42 10.19 0.15
C GLU A 358 16.60 9.23 1.01
N ALA A 359 17.18 8.82 2.14
CA ALA A 359 16.51 8.07 3.19
C ALA A 359 17.21 8.29 4.52
N ALA A 360 16.43 8.41 5.60
CA ALA A 360 16.94 8.20 6.94
C ALA A 360 17.25 6.71 7.16
N VAL A 361 18.15 6.38 8.08
CA VAL A 361 18.38 4.97 8.45
C VAL A 361 17.21 4.46 9.29
N MET A 362 16.67 5.28 10.19
CA MET A 362 15.61 4.86 11.10
C MET A 362 14.65 6.00 11.43
N ILE A 363 13.37 5.66 11.51
CA ILE A 363 12.29 6.55 11.96
C ILE A 363 11.63 5.94 13.20
N ILE A 364 11.49 6.76 14.24
CA ILE A 364 10.87 6.40 15.53
C ILE A 364 9.86 7.50 15.86
N LYS A 365 8.66 7.45 15.27
CA LYS A 365 7.65 8.51 15.40
C LYS A 365 6.52 8.10 16.32
N VAL A 366 6.36 8.83 17.43
CA VAL A 366 5.21 8.69 18.35
C VAL A 366 4.99 7.22 18.75
N VAL A 367 6.04 6.58 19.27
CA VAL A 367 5.99 5.17 19.66
C VAL A 367 6.10 4.94 21.16
N GLU A 368 5.52 3.85 21.63
CA GLU A 368 5.60 3.33 22.99
C GLU A 368 6.47 2.06 23.08
N ASN A 369 7.20 1.93 24.19
CA ASN A 369 7.93 0.70 24.55
C ASN A 369 8.96 0.21 23.51
N VAL A 370 9.65 1.15 22.86
CA VAL A 370 10.69 0.86 21.86
C VAL A 370 12.10 0.93 22.43
N ARG A 371 12.96 -0.02 22.03
CA ARG A 371 14.39 -0.02 22.36
C ARG A 371 15.24 -0.36 21.14
N VAL A 372 16.29 0.43 20.91
CA VAL A 372 17.31 0.16 19.88
C VAL A 372 18.67 0.07 20.55
N ALA A 373 19.42 -1.01 20.33
CA ALA A 373 20.70 -1.24 20.99
C ALA A 373 21.70 -2.03 20.13
N ASN A 374 23.00 -1.87 20.46
CA ASN A 374 24.11 -2.68 19.94
C ASN A 374 24.26 -2.71 18.41
N LEU A 375 23.95 -1.61 17.73
CA LEU A 375 24.07 -1.49 16.29
C LEU A 375 24.66 -0.13 15.88
N THR A 376 25.21 -0.07 14.68
CA THR A 376 25.68 1.15 14.04
C THR A 376 24.70 1.54 12.94
N LEU A 377 24.34 2.83 12.87
CA LEU A 377 23.54 3.42 11.80
C LEU A 377 24.44 4.25 10.89
N THR A 378 24.41 4.01 9.58
CA THR A 378 25.23 4.73 8.61
C THR A 378 24.52 4.88 7.26
N GLY A 379 25.10 5.70 6.38
CA GLY A 379 24.66 5.80 4.98
C GLY A 379 23.35 6.53 4.77
N GLY A 380 22.76 7.14 5.79
CA GLY A 380 21.57 7.96 5.62
C GLY A 380 21.87 9.36 5.08
N SER A 381 20.99 9.86 4.22
CA SER A 381 21.06 11.15 3.54
C SER A 381 19.68 11.79 3.54
N SER A 382 19.60 13.09 3.84
CA SER A 382 18.33 13.77 4.12
C SER A 382 18.36 15.25 3.72
N GLU A 383 19.11 15.61 2.68
CA GLU A 383 19.28 17.02 2.26
C GLU A 383 17.95 17.69 1.87
N GLY A 384 16.95 16.91 1.46
CA GLY A 384 15.58 17.23 1.12
C GLY A 384 14.51 16.74 2.10
N TYR A 385 14.84 16.26 3.31
CA TYR A 385 13.83 15.95 4.35
C TYR A 385 13.50 17.15 5.28
N GLY A 386 14.11 18.31 5.04
CA GLY A 386 13.65 19.57 5.65
C GLY A 386 13.60 19.60 7.18
N CYS A 387 12.54 20.20 7.73
CA CYS A 387 12.34 20.41 9.18
C CYS A 387 12.10 19.11 9.97
N THR A 388 12.05 17.95 9.32
CA THR A 388 11.62 16.70 9.96
C THR A 388 12.76 15.84 10.51
N GLY A 389 14.04 16.05 10.15
CA GLY A 389 15.17 15.33 10.79
C GLY A 389 16.38 15.05 9.90
N GLY A 390 17.43 14.45 10.47
CA GLY A 390 18.71 14.14 9.82
C GLY A 390 18.86 12.67 9.39
N GLY A 391 19.79 12.37 8.49
CA GLY A 391 19.92 11.05 7.86
C GLY A 391 20.13 9.83 8.79
N GLY A 392 20.56 10.00 10.04
CA GLY A 392 20.75 8.87 10.97
C GLY A 392 19.45 8.33 11.56
N ILE A 393 18.93 9.01 12.59
CA ILE A 393 17.65 8.70 13.22
C ILE A 393 16.77 9.95 13.16
N GLN A 394 15.52 9.74 12.78
CA GLN A 394 14.44 10.69 12.90
C GLN A 394 13.50 10.27 14.04
N VAL A 395 13.24 11.17 14.98
CA VAL A 395 12.39 10.95 16.17
C VAL A 395 11.27 11.98 16.21
#